data_AF-A0AAD6WW39-F1
#
_entry.id   AF-A0AAD6WW39-F1
#
_cell.length_a   1.000
_cell.length_b   1.000
_cell.length_c   1.000
_cell.angle_alpha   90.00
_cell.angle_beta   90.00
_cell.angle_gamma   90.00
#
_symmetry.space_group_name_H-M   'P 1'
#
loop_
_entity.id
_entity.type
_entity.pdbx_description
1 polymer ?
#
loop_
_entity_poly.entity_id
_entity_poly.type
_entity_poly.pdbx_seq_one_letter_code
_entity_poly.pdbx_strand_id
1 'polypeptide(L)'
;MVVGGMTQYLATVQGMPDDVEKRLERRVRDFLWAEKVRVSVNKETVYAPADMGGKDLLDIVARNEAIAVTWLKTYLSFGPDRPLWCFVTDEILAKKVPLGDFNVDEAMRVNAYLQTWAPYQSSWDLGSKDLAGIISVGKKYGVTIDNIAVSRKNQGDMPIWYHRFSDGHRPLFNSPRAVVACLKEKHHVRSV
;
A
#
# COMPACT_ATOMS: atom_id res chain seq x y z
N MET A 1 22.55 -17.22 2.22
CA MET A 1 22.50 -16.87 0.78
C MET A 1 22.97 -15.43 0.58
N VAL A 2 24.09 -15.23 -0.13
CA VAL A 2 24.79 -13.93 -0.22
C VAL A 2 23.96 -12.83 -0.92
N VAL A 3 23.24 -13.18 -1.99
CA VAL A 3 22.42 -12.23 -2.76
C VAL A 3 21.32 -11.59 -1.90
N GLY A 4 20.66 -12.38 -1.06
CA GLY A 4 19.63 -11.89 -0.15
C GLY A 4 20.19 -10.84 0.80
N GLY A 5 21.24 -11.18 1.55
CA GLY A 5 21.86 -10.28 2.52
C GLY A 5 22.45 -9.01 1.90
N MET A 6 23.06 -9.09 0.72
CA MET A 6 23.66 -7.93 0.06
C MET A 6 22.63 -6.96 -0.53
N THR A 7 21.46 -7.44 -0.92
CA THR A 7 20.46 -6.62 -1.63
C THR A 7 19.31 -6.17 -0.76
N GLN A 8 19.04 -6.86 0.35
CA GLN A 8 17.85 -6.61 1.17
C GLN A 8 17.81 -5.17 1.71
N TYR A 9 18.91 -4.67 2.29
CA TYR A 9 18.94 -3.31 2.83
C TYR A 9 18.58 -2.25 1.78
N LEU A 10 19.25 -2.29 0.61
CA LEU A 10 18.99 -1.32 -0.46
C LEU A 10 17.57 -1.49 -1.01
N ALA A 11 17.09 -2.72 -1.19
CA ALA A 11 15.72 -2.98 -1.61
C ALA A 11 14.70 -2.41 -0.61
N THR A 12 15.00 -2.44 0.68
CA THR A 12 14.16 -1.89 1.75
C THR A 12 14.21 -0.37 1.84
N VAL A 13 15.30 0.29 1.43
CA VAL A 13 15.45 1.75 1.59
C VAL A 13 15.01 2.53 0.36
N GLN A 14 15.30 2.02 -0.84
CA GLN A 14 15.09 2.74 -2.11
C GLN A 14 14.33 1.91 -3.16
N GLY A 15 13.79 0.75 -2.75
CA GLY A 15 13.18 -0.21 -3.66
C GLY A 15 14.21 -0.94 -4.54
N MET A 16 13.70 -1.78 -5.44
CA MET A 16 14.49 -2.47 -6.45
C MET A 16 13.87 -2.22 -7.84
N PRO A 17 14.62 -1.65 -8.79
CA PRO A 17 14.15 -1.54 -10.16
C PRO A 17 13.87 -2.90 -10.80
N ASP A 18 12.80 -3.00 -11.59
CA ASP A 18 12.34 -4.25 -12.22
C ASP A 18 13.42 -4.94 -13.08
N ASP A 19 14.27 -4.16 -13.76
CA ASP A 19 15.36 -4.68 -14.57
C ASP A 19 16.46 -5.31 -13.70
N VAL A 20 16.74 -4.72 -12.53
CA VAL A 20 17.68 -5.25 -11.54
C VAL A 20 17.12 -6.51 -10.90
N GLU A 21 15.85 -6.52 -10.53
CA GLU A 21 15.16 -7.69 -9.97
C GLU A 21 15.22 -8.87 -10.95
N LYS A 22 14.78 -8.67 -12.20
CA LYS A 22 14.82 -9.70 -13.26
C LYS A 22 16.24 -10.19 -13.53
N ARG A 23 17.24 -9.31 -13.45
CA ARG A 23 18.65 -9.67 -13.64
C ARG A 23 19.16 -10.52 -12.48
N LEU A 24 18.80 -10.22 -11.23
CA LEU A 24 19.18 -11.00 -10.06
C LEU A 24 18.49 -12.37 -10.07
N GLU A 25 17.20 -12.42 -10.37
CA GLU A 25 16.45 -13.67 -10.51
C GLU A 25 17.09 -14.58 -11.56
N ARG A 26 17.44 -14.02 -12.73
CA ARG A 26 18.17 -14.74 -13.78
C ARG A 26 19.51 -15.26 -13.29
N ARG A 27 20.33 -14.43 -12.63
CA ARG A 27 21.64 -14.86 -12.10
C ARG A 27 21.53 -15.98 -11.07
N VAL A 28 20.52 -15.90 -10.18
CA VAL A 28 20.26 -16.96 -9.19
C VAL A 28 19.89 -18.26 -9.88
N ARG A 29 19.01 -18.20 -10.89
CA ARG A 29 18.62 -19.37 -11.69
C ARG A 29 19.80 -19.97 -12.46
N ASP A 30 20.57 -19.13 -13.15
CA ASP A 30 21.69 -19.59 -13.97
C ASP A 30 22.79 -20.21 -13.09
N PHE A 31 23.03 -19.65 -11.89
CA PHE A 31 23.91 -20.25 -10.87
C PHE A 31 23.39 -21.61 -10.39
N LEU A 32 22.10 -21.71 -10.04
CA LEU A 32 21.50 -22.95 -9.55
C LEU A 32 21.63 -24.10 -10.56
N TRP A 33 21.52 -23.79 -11.84
CA TRP A 33 21.50 -24.78 -12.92
C TRP A 33 22.82 -24.89 -13.69
N ALA A 34 23.89 -24.23 -13.23
CA ALA A 34 25.19 -24.19 -13.91
C ALA A 34 25.06 -23.84 -15.40
N GLU A 35 24.30 -22.78 -15.69
CA GLU A 35 24.06 -22.24 -17.04
C GLU A 35 23.36 -23.21 -18.02
N LYS A 36 22.73 -24.29 -17.52
CA LYS A 36 21.91 -25.17 -18.36
C LYS A 36 20.68 -24.44 -18.91
N VAL A 37 20.52 -24.50 -20.23
CA VAL A 37 19.41 -23.85 -20.95
C VAL A 37 18.07 -24.55 -20.71
N ARG A 38 18.06 -25.88 -20.57
CA ARG A 38 16.85 -26.67 -20.32
C ARG A 38 16.85 -27.19 -18.90
N VAL A 39 15.83 -26.79 -18.15
CA VAL A 39 15.61 -27.17 -16.75
C VAL A 39 14.23 -27.83 -16.68
N SER A 40 14.14 -28.99 -16.02
CA SER A 40 12.91 -29.76 -15.88
C SER A 40 12.09 -29.40 -14.64
N VAL A 41 12.69 -28.67 -13.69
CA VAL A 41 12.04 -28.26 -12.44
C VAL A 41 11.50 -26.83 -12.60
N ASN A 42 10.23 -26.63 -12.28
CA ASN A 42 9.60 -25.31 -12.30
C ASN A 42 10.08 -24.43 -11.14
N LYS A 43 9.79 -23.13 -11.24
CA LYS A 43 10.23 -22.11 -10.28
C LYS A 43 9.64 -22.36 -8.88
N GLU A 44 8.36 -22.74 -8.84
CA GLU A 44 7.59 -22.94 -7.62
C GLU A 44 8.16 -24.07 -6.77
N THR A 45 8.58 -25.18 -7.40
CA THR A 45 9.20 -26.31 -6.67
C THR A 45 10.55 -25.93 -6.10
N VAL A 46 11.34 -25.11 -6.80
CA VAL A 46 12.68 -24.71 -6.31
C VAL A 46 12.56 -23.84 -5.05
N TYR A 47 11.56 -22.97 -4.97
CA TYR A 47 11.31 -22.11 -3.82
C TYR A 47 10.61 -22.80 -2.66
N ALA A 48 9.99 -23.96 -2.89
CA ALA A 48 9.33 -24.71 -1.84
C ALA A 48 10.33 -25.10 -0.73
N PRO A 49 9.85 -25.24 0.51
CA PRO A 49 10.63 -25.78 1.62
C PRO A 49 11.28 -27.13 1.30
N ALA A 50 12.45 -27.38 1.89
CA ALA A 50 13.24 -28.59 1.61
C ALA A 50 12.55 -29.89 2.04
N ASP A 51 11.73 -29.85 3.09
CA ASP A 51 10.89 -30.96 3.56
C ASP A 51 9.76 -31.33 2.57
N MET A 52 9.32 -30.39 1.75
CA MET A 52 8.35 -30.59 0.66
C MET A 52 9.04 -30.99 -0.67
N GLY A 53 10.33 -31.33 -0.64
CA GLY A 53 11.12 -31.69 -1.83
C GLY A 53 11.63 -30.50 -2.63
N GLY A 54 11.52 -29.28 -2.10
CA GLY A 54 12.10 -28.08 -2.70
C GLY A 54 13.54 -27.82 -2.29
N LYS A 55 14.04 -26.61 -2.58
CA LYS A 55 15.42 -26.19 -2.24
C LYS A 55 15.49 -25.04 -1.25
N ASP A 56 14.35 -24.56 -0.76
CA ASP A 56 14.26 -23.38 0.13
C ASP A 56 15.04 -22.18 -0.44
N LEU A 57 14.93 -22.00 -1.76
CA LEU A 57 15.62 -20.93 -2.46
C LEU A 57 14.86 -19.60 -2.28
N LEU A 58 15.60 -18.50 -2.15
CA LEU A 58 15.03 -17.18 -1.97
C LEU A 58 14.31 -16.74 -3.24
N ASP A 59 13.02 -16.48 -3.10
CA ASP A 59 12.25 -15.73 -4.07
C ASP A 59 12.44 -14.22 -3.84
N ILE A 60 13.23 -13.59 -4.70
CA ILE A 60 13.52 -12.15 -4.64
C ILE A 60 12.25 -11.33 -4.87
N VAL A 61 11.35 -11.79 -5.75
CA VAL A 61 10.11 -11.10 -6.09
C VAL A 61 9.18 -11.12 -4.89
N ALA A 62 8.97 -12.30 -4.30
CA ALA A 62 8.14 -12.43 -3.10
C ALA A 62 8.72 -11.63 -1.92
N ARG A 63 10.06 -11.59 -1.76
CA ARG A 63 10.71 -10.77 -0.73
C ARG A 63 10.47 -9.27 -0.95
N ASN A 64 10.64 -8.77 -2.18
CA ASN A 64 10.43 -7.35 -2.48
C ASN A 64 8.96 -6.96 -2.27
N GLU A 65 8.02 -7.85 -2.60
CA GLU A 65 6.62 -7.68 -2.27
C GLU A 65 6.37 -7.62 -0.75
N ALA A 66 7.02 -8.51 0.02
CA ALA A 66 6.92 -8.49 1.48
C ALA A 66 7.50 -7.20 2.12
N ILE A 67 8.51 -6.58 1.50
CA ILE A 67 9.00 -5.25 1.89
C ILE A 67 7.88 -4.21 1.73
N ALA A 68 7.19 -4.21 0.58
CA ALA A 68 6.06 -3.30 0.35
C ALA A 68 4.89 -3.55 1.32
N VAL A 69 4.61 -4.80 1.70
CA VAL A 69 3.64 -5.13 2.77
C VAL A 69 4.08 -4.52 4.11
N THR A 70 5.37 -4.58 4.44
CA THR A 70 5.92 -4.01 5.68
C THR A 70 5.78 -2.48 5.71
N TRP A 71 6.02 -1.83 4.57
CA TRP A 71 5.77 -0.40 4.41
C TRP A 71 4.29 -0.06 4.51
N LEU A 72 3.40 -0.84 3.90
CA LEU A 72 1.95 -0.66 4.02
C LEU A 72 1.49 -0.78 5.47
N LYS A 73 1.98 -1.79 6.21
CA LYS A 73 1.70 -1.94 7.64
C LYS A 73 2.12 -0.69 8.43
N THR A 74 3.29 -0.14 8.10
CA THR A 74 3.80 1.07 8.73
C THR A 74 2.95 2.30 8.38
N TYR A 75 2.55 2.44 7.12
CA TYR A 75 1.67 3.51 6.65
C TYR A 75 0.33 3.54 7.36
N LEU A 76 -0.24 2.35 7.61
CA LEU A 76 -1.53 2.15 8.29
C LEU A 76 -1.43 2.19 9.83
N SER A 77 -0.25 2.53 10.38
CA SER A 77 -0.11 2.76 11.82
C SER A 77 -0.49 4.20 12.18
N PHE A 78 -1.71 4.40 12.68
CA PHE A 78 -2.23 5.73 13.06
C PHE A 78 -1.89 6.16 14.50
N GLY A 79 -0.87 5.52 15.11
CA GLY A 79 -0.46 5.78 16.50
C GLY A 79 0.41 7.03 16.67
N PRO A 80 0.79 7.36 17.92
CA PRO A 80 1.68 8.50 18.21
C PRO A 80 3.06 8.37 17.55
N ASP A 81 3.52 7.13 17.31
CA ASP A 81 4.80 6.83 16.68
C ASP A 81 4.71 6.75 15.15
N ARG A 82 3.66 7.31 14.54
CA ARG A 82 3.46 7.28 13.08
C ARG A 82 4.64 7.99 12.39
N PRO A 83 5.33 7.33 11.46
CA PRO A 83 6.50 7.92 10.80
C PRO A 83 6.16 9.16 9.97
N LEU A 84 7.09 10.12 9.91
CA LEU A 84 6.90 11.40 9.21
C LEU A 84 6.52 11.23 7.73
N TRP A 85 7.11 10.25 7.04
CA TRP A 85 6.83 10.00 5.63
C TRP A 85 5.38 9.60 5.35
N CYS A 86 4.66 9.07 6.35
CA CYS A 86 3.26 8.70 6.22
C CYS A 86 2.38 9.94 6.01
N PHE A 87 2.67 11.04 6.69
CA PHE A 87 1.95 12.30 6.52
C PHE A 87 2.19 12.91 5.13
N VAL A 88 3.42 12.84 4.63
CA VAL A 88 3.74 13.25 3.25
C VAL A 88 2.99 12.37 2.25
N THR A 89 2.87 11.07 2.54
CA THR A 89 2.14 10.13 1.70
C THR A 89 0.64 10.43 1.67
N ASP A 90 0.02 10.72 2.82
CA ASP A 90 -1.38 11.12 2.91
C ASP A 90 -1.65 12.33 1.99
N GLU A 91 -0.79 13.37 2.05
CA GLU A 91 -0.90 14.58 1.22
C GLU A 91 -0.73 14.30 -0.28
N ILE A 92 0.23 13.47 -0.67
CA ILE A 92 0.44 13.09 -2.07
C ILE A 92 -0.80 12.35 -2.59
N LEU A 93 -1.31 11.37 -1.84
CA LEU A 93 -2.46 10.59 -2.25
C LEU A 93 -3.74 11.43 -2.30
N ALA A 94 -3.92 12.36 -1.35
CA ALA A 94 -5.05 13.29 -1.33
C ALA A 94 -5.07 14.18 -2.58
N LYS A 95 -3.90 14.62 -3.07
CA LYS A 95 -3.78 15.45 -4.29
C LYS A 95 -3.91 14.65 -5.59
N LYS A 96 -3.44 13.39 -5.58
CA LYS A 96 -3.34 12.55 -6.77
C LYS A 96 -4.50 11.55 -6.86
N VAL A 97 -5.70 12.08 -7.09
CA VAL A 97 -6.92 11.28 -7.30
C VAL A 97 -7.38 11.30 -8.76
N PRO A 98 -8.10 10.28 -9.25
CA PRO A 98 -8.75 10.30 -10.57
C PRO A 98 -9.92 11.28 -10.63
N LEU A 99 -10.29 11.73 -11.84
CA LEU A 99 -11.41 12.65 -12.10
C LEU A 99 -12.73 12.24 -11.41
N GLY A 100 -13.02 10.94 -11.33
CA GLY A 100 -14.23 10.42 -10.66
C GLY A 100 -14.32 10.76 -9.17
N ASP A 101 -13.19 11.05 -8.52
CA ASP A 101 -13.08 11.36 -7.09
C ASP A 101 -12.77 12.84 -6.81
N PHE A 102 -12.72 13.70 -7.85
CA PHE A 102 -12.55 15.14 -7.67
C PHE A 102 -13.68 15.79 -6.88
N ASN A 103 -14.86 15.16 -6.85
CA ASN A 103 -16.01 15.62 -6.08
C ASN A 103 -15.86 15.40 -4.58
N VAL A 104 -14.85 14.68 -4.11
CA VAL A 104 -14.51 14.60 -2.69
C VAL A 104 -13.64 15.80 -2.37
N ASP A 105 -14.06 16.65 -1.45
CA ASP A 105 -13.28 17.83 -1.05
C ASP A 105 -11.86 17.42 -0.65
N GLU A 106 -10.86 18.02 -1.30
CA GLU A 106 -9.43 17.73 -1.08
C GLU A 106 -9.06 17.88 0.39
N ALA A 107 -9.58 18.92 1.06
CA ALA A 107 -9.32 19.16 2.46
C ALA A 107 -9.88 18.04 3.35
N MET A 108 -10.83 17.24 2.89
CA MET A 108 -11.46 16.13 3.63
C MET A 108 -10.86 14.76 3.29
N ARG A 109 -9.90 14.68 2.37
CA ARG A 109 -9.21 13.44 2.00
C ARG A 109 -8.11 13.15 3.03
N VAL A 110 -8.44 12.34 4.04
CA VAL A 110 -7.51 11.97 5.12
C VAL A 110 -6.76 10.70 4.75
N ASN A 111 -7.47 9.62 4.43
CA ASN A 111 -6.84 8.34 4.11
C ASN A 111 -7.76 7.45 3.25
N ALA A 112 -7.21 6.93 2.15
CA ALA A 112 -7.94 6.13 1.18
C ALA A 112 -8.44 4.76 1.69
N TYR A 113 -7.82 4.22 2.75
CA TYR A 113 -8.29 2.97 3.39
C TYR A 113 -9.44 3.24 4.36
N LEU A 114 -9.51 4.44 4.93
CA LEU A 114 -10.57 4.84 5.88
C LEU A 114 -11.81 5.42 5.20
N GLN A 115 -11.66 5.89 3.96
CA GLN A 115 -12.69 6.59 3.20
C GLN A 115 -13.03 5.90 1.88
N THR A 116 -14.04 6.42 1.19
CA THR A 116 -14.59 5.85 -0.06
C THR A 116 -13.92 6.35 -1.35
N TRP A 117 -12.95 7.26 -1.27
CA TRP A 117 -12.20 7.76 -2.44
C TRP A 117 -10.94 6.91 -2.66
N ALA A 118 -10.43 6.92 -3.89
CA ALA A 118 -9.24 6.17 -4.27
C ALA A 118 -8.22 7.08 -4.98
N PRO A 119 -6.93 7.04 -4.59
CA PRO A 119 -5.86 7.70 -5.33
C PRO A 119 -5.55 6.95 -6.63
N TYR A 120 -4.74 7.58 -7.48
CA TYR A 120 -4.13 6.87 -8.60
C TYR A 120 -3.30 5.68 -8.11
N GLN A 121 -3.15 4.67 -8.98
CA GLN A 121 -2.41 3.44 -8.67
C GLN A 121 -1.11 3.32 -9.47
N SER A 122 -0.93 4.16 -10.50
CA SER A 122 0.25 4.12 -11.35
C SER A 122 1.41 4.90 -10.73
N SER A 123 2.63 4.43 -10.93
CA SER A 123 3.85 5.13 -10.50
C SER A 123 4.03 6.46 -11.22
N TRP A 124 3.51 6.58 -12.44
CA TRP A 124 3.53 7.81 -13.23
C TRP A 124 2.67 8.92 -12.60
N ASP A 125 1.41 8.61 -12.29
CA ASP A 125 0.48 9.60 -11.76
C ASP A 125 0.84 10.03 -10.34
N LEU A 126 1.27 9.07 -9.52
CA LEU A 126 1.75 9.30 -8.15
C LEU A 126 3.15 9.94 -8.10
N GLY A 127 3.93 9.84 -9.17
CA GLY A 127 5.32 10.29 -9.22
C GLY A 127 6.28 9.46 -8.36
N SER A 128 5.85 8.28 -7.88
CA SER A 128 6.66 7.39 -7.05
C SER A 128 6.30 5.93 -7.29
N LYS A 129 7.32 5.10 -7.61
CA LYS A 129 7.17 3.65 -7.72
C LYS A 129 6.84 3.00 -6.39
N ASP A 130 7.44 3.52 -5.32
CA ASP A 130 7.26 2.99 -3.96
C ASP A 130 5.81 3.17 -3.48
N LEU A 131 5.24 4.35 -3.70
CA LEU A 131 3.84 4.62 -3.36
C LEU A 131 2.88 3.75 -4.20
N ALA A 132 3.13 3.63 -5.50
CA ALA A 132 2.37 2.72 -6.35
C ALA A 132 2.49 1.26 -5.87
N GLY A 133 3.67 0.85 -5.43
CA GLY A 133 3.92 -0.46 -4.82
C GLY A 133 3.06 -0.68 -3.58
N ILE A 134 3.08 0.24 -2.61
CA ILE A 134 2.29 0.17 -1.38
C ILE A 134 0.78 0.05 -1.69
N ILE A 135 0.27 0.90 -2.58
CA ILE A 135 -1.16 0.91 -2.96
C ILE A 135 -1.55 -0.38 -3.71
N SER A 136 -0.70 -0.84 -4.64
CA SER A 136 -0.97 -2.05 -5.42
C SER A 136 -0.98 -3.31 -4.55
N VAL A 137 -0.06 -3.42 -3.59
CA VAL A 137 -0.01 -4.51 -2.62
C VAL A 137 -1.24 -4.50 -1.71
N GLY A 138 -1.65 -3.33 -1.21
CA GLY A 138 -2.87 -3.24 -0.41
C GLY A 138 -4.11 -3.68 -1.18
N LYS A 139 -4.21 -3.35 -2.47
CA LYS A 139 -5.28 -3.83 -3.35
C LYS A 139 -5.18 -5.34 -3.62
N LYS A 140 -3.98 -5.84 -3.92
CA LYS A 140 -3.72 -7.26 -4.24
C LYS A 140 -4.14 -8.17 -3.09
N TYR A 141 -3.85 -7.78 -1.85
CA TYR A 141 -4.23 -8.53 -0.65
C TYR A 141 -5.59 -8.15 -0.06
N GLY A 142 -6.36 -7.29 -0.72
CA GLY A 142 -7.70 -6.89 -0.27
C GLY A 142 -7.70 -6.18 1.09
N VAL A 143 -6.65 -5.41 1.40
CA VAL A 143 -6.53 -4.71 2.68
C VAL A 143 -7.68 -3.72 2.82
N THR A 144 -8.50 -3.96 3.83
CA THR A 144 -9.63 -3.14 4.22
C THR A 144 -9.68 -3.07 5.74
N ILE A 145 -10.45 -2.13 6.26
CA ILE A 145 -10.85 -2.19 7.65
C ILE A 145 -11.76 -3.40 7.81
N ASP A 146 -11.41 -4.28 8.74
CA ASP A 146 -12.24 -5.38 9.18
C ASP A 146 -12.21 -5.41 10.70
N ASN A 147 -13.38 -5.27 11.33
CA ASN A 147 -13.48 -5.10 12.77
C ASN A 147 -14.65 -5.91 13.33
N ILE A 148 -14.36 -6.81 14.27
CA ILE A 148 -15.39 -7.52 15.04
C ILE A 148 -15.85 -6.69 16.25
N ALA A 149 -14.94 -5.97 16.92
CA ALA A 149 -15.24 -5.05 18.01
C ALA A 149 -14.19 -3.92 18.10
N VAL A 150 -14.61 -2.68 17.87
CA VAL A 150 -13.76 -1.47 17.95
C VAL A 150 -14.03 -0.73 19.25
N SER A 151 -12.99 -0.23 19.92
CA SER A 151 -13.17 0.63 21.09
C SER A 151 -13.92 1.93 20.70
N ARG A 152 -14.72 2.49 21.62
CA ARG A 152 -15.40 3.78 21.36
C ARG A 152 -14.42 4.90 21.03
N LYS A 153 -13.22 4.86 21.63
CA LYS A 153 -12.15 5.81 21.33
C LYS A 153 -11.76 5.74 19.86
N ASN A 154 -11.43 4.55 19.36
CA ASN A 154 -11.03 4.37 17.97
C ASN A 154 -12.18 4.65 16.99
N GLN A 155 -13.43 4.42 17.40
CA GLN A 155 -14.61 4.83 16.60
C GLN A 155 -14.68 6.36 16.47
N GLY A 156 -14.45 7.09 17.56
CA GLY A 156 -14.45 8.55 17.54
C GLY A 156 -13.28 9.18 16.80
N ASP A 157 -12.20 8.44 16.57
CA ASP A 157 -11.05 8.87 15.77
C ASP A 157 -11.27 8.67 14.25
N MET A 158 -12.33 7.96 13.85
CA MET A 158 -12.61 7.70 12.42
C MET A 158 -13.03 8.97 11.68
N PRO A 159 -12.66 9.14 10.40
CA PRO A 159 -13.13 10.26 9.60
C PRO A 159 -14.66 10.22 9.48
N ILE A 160 -15.32 11.34 9.76
CA ILE A 160 -16.78 11.47 9.64
C ILE A 160 -17.22 11.66 8.18
N TRP A 161 -16.39 12.33 7.38
CA TRP A 161 -16.68 12.60 5.97
C TRP A 161 -16.24 11.45 5.08
N TYR A 162 -17.10 11.03 4.16
CA TYR A 162 -16.80 9.97 3.18
C TYR A 162 -16.28 8.68 3.82
N HIS A 163 -16.71 8.39 5.05
CA HIS A 163 -16.33 7.20 5.80
C HIS A 163 -16.74 5.94 5.03
N ARG A 164 -15.86 4.92 4.99
CA ARG A 164 -16.07 3.71 4.18
C ARG A 164 -17.37 2.95 4.49
N PHE A 165 -17.78 2.91 5.74
CA PHE A 165 -19.01 2.26 6.22
C PHE A 165 -20.16 3.23 6.55
N SER A 166 -20.09 4.48 6.08
CA SER A 166 -21.16 5.43 6.33
C SER A 166 -22.31 5.21 5.35
N ASP A 167 -23.55 5.27 5.85
CA ASP A 167 -24.76 5.28 5.01
C ASP A 167 -24.91 6.60 4.20
N GLY A 168 -24.17 7.64 4.59
CA GLY A 168 -24.09 8.89 3.86
C GLY A 168 -23.45 8.73 2.48
N HIS A 169 -24.18 9.15 1.43
CA HIS A 169 -23.68 9.15 0.06
C HIS A 169 -22.97 10.45 -0.30
N ARG A 170 -22.11 10.44 -1.34
CA ARG A 170 -21.34 11.64 -1.76
C ARG A 170 -22.17 12.92 -1.94
N PRO A 171 -23.39 12.89 -2.55
CA PRO A 171 -24.22 14.09 -2.62
C PRO A 171 -24.62 14.70 -1.26
N LEU A 172 -24.72 13.89 -0.20
CA LEU A 172 -25.01 14.38 1.15
C LEU A 172 -23.82 15.20 1.68
N PHE A 173 -22.61 14.65 1.54
CA PHE A 173 -21.37 15.29 1.97
C PHE A 173 -20.96 16.48 1.11
N ASN A 174 -21.43 16.52 -0.13
CA ASN A 174 -21.20 17.60 -1.08
C ASN A 174 -22.35 18.60 -1.13
N SER A 175 -23.35 18.46 -0.25
CA SER A 175 -24.52 19.31 -0.28
C SER A 175 -24.10 20.78 -0.16
N PRO A 176 -24.59 21.68 -1.04
CA PRO A 176 -24.27 23.11 -0.99
C PRO A 176 -24.93 23.82 0.21
N ARG A 177 -25.54 23.08 1.13
CA ARG A 177 -26.13 23.62 2.34
C ARG A 177 -25.04 24.28 3.17
N ALA A 178 -25.30 25.52 3.58
CA ALA A 178 -24.41 26.30 4.45
C ALA A 178 -23.99 25.53 5.71
N VAL A 179 -24.83 24.63 6.21
CA VAL A 179 -24.52 23.76 7.36
C VAL A 179 -23.33 22.85 7.10
N VAL A 180 -23.26 22.17 5.95
CA VAL A 180 -22.18 21.23 5.63
C VAL A 180 -20.86 21.99 5.44
N ALA A 181 -20.89 23.10 4.70
CA ALA A 181 -19.74 23.98 4.56
C ALA A 181 -19.27 24.55 5.91
N CYS A 182 -20.20 24.99 6.77
CA CYS A 182 -19.90 25.51 8.10
C CYS A 182 -19.24 24.45 9.00
N LEU A 183 -19.76 23.22 9.00
CA LEU A 183 -19.17 22.12 9.76
C LEU A 183 -17.72 21.81 9.33
N LYS A 184 -17.43 21.87 8.02
CA LYS A 184 -16.09 21.64 7.47
C LYS A 184 -15.13 22.81 7.72
N GLU A 185 -15.55 24.02 7.38
CA GLU A 185 -14.68 25.19 7.28
C GLU A 185 -14.60 26.02 8.56
N LYS A 186 -15.67 26.07 9.35
CA LYS A 186 -15.76 26.91 10.56
C LYS A 186 -15.61 26.10 11.84
N HIS A 187 -16.27 24.94 11.91
CA HIS A 187 -16.21 24.07 13.07
C HIS A 187 -15.14 22.98 12.96
N HIS A 188 -14.49 22.83 11.80
CA HIS A 188 -13.42 21.87 11.57
C HIS A 188 -13.77 20.44 12.04
N VAL A 189 -15.01 20.02 11.80
CA VAL A 189 -15.47 18.68 12.16
C VAL A 189 -14.75 17.67 11.27
N ARG A 190 -13.94 16.77 11.87
CA ARG A 190 -13.11 15.80 11.15
C ARG A 190 -13.42 14.35 11.49
N SER A 191 -13.77 14.08 12.74
CA SER A 191 -14.00 12.73 13.24
C SER A 191 -15.39 12.60 13.89
N VAL A 192 -15.76 11.38 14.26
CA VAL A 192 -17.08 11.00 14.78
C VAL A 192 -17.22 11.30 16.28
#